data_AF-A0A7C4PWW6-F1
#
_entry.id   AF-A0A7C4PWW6-F1
#
_cell.length_a   1.000
_cell.length_b   1.000
_cell.length_c   1.000
_cell.angle_alpha   90.00
_cell.angle_beta   90.00
_cell.angle_gamma   90.00
#
_symmetry.space_group_name_H-M   'P 1'
#
loop_
_entity.id
_entity.type
_entity.pdbx_description
1 polymer ?
#
loop_
_entity_poly.entity_id
_entity_poly.type
_entity_poly.pdbx_seq_one_letter_code
_entity_poly.pdbx_strand_id
1 'polypeptide(L)'
;MRALIAVLVLAAGVVTALVVLVLFDSERTESVVSVDAGETSSVADAAPPPVRRLPPNLLRVDTPPDEEREVAFEQYDGGPPINFGEAFEKKWYADRERLGLERHKEMEKLWWAGRRPRGDAAAIEKLEQLLKDYPDTNRAGCAAYELGQHYIRARSLSLEDRRKKAEAAWRLAMDRYRDGICEYNAPVAGSSKLALVNWVYRYTDPGLARNLLEDLVKNHAGETDHLGQEISKIAERLLSEMK
;
A
#
# COMPACT_ATOMS: atom_id res chain seq x y z
N MET A 1 -36.93 -45.85 11.74
CA MET A 1 -35.81 -46.53 12.44
C MET A 1 -34.48 -46.45 11.68
N ARG A 2 -34.42 -46.84 10.40
CA ARG A 2 -33.16 -46.80 9.60
C ARG A 2 -32.55 -45.39 9.44
N ALA A 3 -33.37 -44.35 9.32
CA ALA A 3 -32.90 -42.96 9.22
C ALA A 3 -32.25 -42.43 10.53
N LEU A 4 -32.70 -42.93 11.69
CA LEU A 4 -32.16 -42.50 12.98
C LEU A 4 -30.76 -43.08 13.24
N ILE A 5 -30.51 -44.30 12.74
CA ILE A 5 -29.22 -44.99 12.83
C ILE A 5 -28.18 -44.28 11.97
N ALA A 6 -28.56 -43.80 10.77
CA ALA A 6 -27.65 -43.08 9.88
C ALA A 6 -27.17 -41.74 10.48
N VAL A 7 -28.04 -41.03 11.19
CA VAL A 7 -27.70 -39.76 11.85
C VAL A 7 -26.74 -39.98 13.03
N LEU A 8 -26.93 -41.05 13.81
CA LEU A 8 -26.05 -41.39 14.93
C LEU A 8 -24.63 -41.78 14.47
N VAL A 9 -24.50 -42.49 13.35
CA VAL A 9 -23.19 -42.88 12.79
C VAL A 9 -22.42 -41.65 12.28
N LEU A 10 -23.12 -40.70 11.64
CA LEU A 10 -22.51 -39.45 11.18
C LEU A 10 -22.04 -38.56 12.34
N ALA A 11 -22.83 -38.45 13.41
CA ALA A 11 -22.46 -37.67 14.59
C ALA A 11 -21.22 -38.24 15.31
N ALA A 12 -21.12 -39.57 15.44
CA ALA A 12 -19.96 -40.22 16.05
C ALA A 12 -18.67 -40.01 15.23
N GLY A 13 -18.78 -40.02 13.89
CA GLY A 13 -17.63 -39.75 13.00
C GLY A 13 -17.05 -38.34 13.17
N VAL A 14 -17.92 -37.33 13.27
CA VAL A 14 -17.49 -35.92 13.42
C VAL A 14 -16.79 -35.68 14.75
N VAL A 15 -17.30 -36.23 15.85
CA VAL A 15 -16.67 -36.10 17.17
C VAL A 15 -15.30 -36.78 17.21
N THR A 16 -15.18 -37.96 16.60
CA THR A 16 -13.91 -38.69 16.57
C THR A 16 -12.84 -37.96 15.74
N ALA A 17 -13.22 -37.36 14.60
CA ALA A 17 -12.31 -36.57 13.78
C ALA A 17 -11.83 -35.29 14.49
N LEU A 18 -12.69 -34.64 15.28
CA LEU A 18 -12.34 -33.46 16.07
C LEU A 18 -11.37 -33.77 17.21
N VAL A 19 -11.52 -34.91 17.89
CA VAL A 19 -10.61 -35.33 18.96
C VAL A 19 -9.22 -35.67 18.41
N VAL A 20 -9.13 -36.30 17.23
CA VAL A 20 -7.84 -36.60 16.58
C VAL A 20 -7.11 -35.31 16.20
N LEU A 21 -7.82 -34.29 15.69
CA LEU A 21 -7.21 -33.00 15.36
C LEU A 21 -6.63 -32.27 16.58
N VAL A 22 -7.32 -32.30 17.72
CA VAL A 22 -6.83 -31.67 18.96
C VAL A 22 -5.62 -32.40 19.54
N LEU A 23 -5.55 -33.73 19.41
CA LEU A 23 -4.42 -34.50 19.93
C LEU A 23 -3.14 -34.34 19.09
N PHE A 24 -3.25 -34.09 17.78
CA PHE A 24 -2.07 -33.91 16.91
C PHE A 24 -1.49 -32.49 16.89
N ASP A 25 -2.19 -31.49 17.45
CA ASP A 25 -1.70 -30.09 17.50
C ASP A 25 -0.88 -29.78 18.77
N SER A 26 -0.77 -30.75 19.71
CA SER A 26 -0.13 -30.52 21.01
C SER A 26 1.38 -30.86 21.08
N GLU A 27 2.00 -31.36 20.00
CA GLU A 27 3.42 -31.78 20.01
C GLU A 27 4.40 -30.76 19.43
N ARG A 28 4.01 -29.49 19.23
CA ARG A 28 4.94 -28.44 18.78
C ARG A 28 5.75 -27.87 19.96
N THR A 29 6.61 -28.71 20.52
CA THR A 29 7.63 -28.33 21.50
C THR A 29 8.65 -27.39 20.86
N GLU A 30 8.70 -26.15 21.31
CA GLU A 30 9.72 -25.17 20.94
C GLU A 30 11.09 -25.64 21.48
N SER A 31 12.03 -25.95 20.57
CA SER A 31 13.42 -26.16 20.92
C SER A 31 14.10 -24.81 21.17
N VAL A 32 14.32 -24.50 22.45
CA VAL A 32 15.16 -23.36 22.85
C VAL A 32 16.61 -23.70 22.51
N VAL A 33 17.10 -23.16 21.39
CA VAL A 33 18.52 -23.20 21.04
C VAL A 33 19.25 -22.18 21.91
N SER A 34 20.01 -22.67 22.88
CA SER A 34 20.99 -21.88 23.63
C SER A 34 22.16 -21.56 22.71
N VAL A 35 22.31 -20.29 22.34
CA VAL A 35 23.47 -19.80 21.58
C VAL A 35 24.61 -19.52 22.55
N ASP A 36 25.69 -20.26 22.33
CA ASP A 36 26.96 -20.17 23.06
C ASP A 36 27.64 -18.81 22.78
N ALA A 37 28.04 -18.11 23.84
CA ALA A 37 28.65 -16.79 23.76
C ALA A 37 30.13 -16.93 23.41
N GLY A 38 30.42 -17.07 22.12
CA GLY A 38 31.77 -17.02 21.58
C GLY A 38 32.37 -15.62 21.68
N GLU A 39 33.48 -15.53 22.42
CA GLU A 39 34.35 -14.38 22.59
C GLU A 39 34.88 -13.86 21.23
N THR A 40 34.39 -12.70 20.78
CA THR A 40 34.91 -12.04 19.56
C THR A 40 35.93 -10.97 19.92
N SER A 41 37.16 -11.25 19.51
CA SER A 41 38.33 -10.38 19.42
C SER A 41 38.00 -8.97 18.90
N SER A 42 38.51 -7.95 19.59
CA SER A 42 38.32 -6.53 19.27
C SER A 42 39.19 -6.11 18.08
N VAL A 43 38.57 -5.94 16.92
CA VAL A 43 39.10 -5.09 15.85
C VAL A 43 38.42 -3.73 15.99
N ALA A 44 39.23 -2.68 16.21
CA ALA A 44 38.75 -1.33 16.35
C ALA A 44 38.17 -0.84 15.01
N ASP A 45 36.84 -0.92 14.89
CA ASP A 45 36.10 -0.33 13.77
C ASP A 45 36.16 1.20 13.85
N ALA A 46 36.72 1.80 12.81
CA ALA A 46 36.63 3.23 12.58
C ALA A 46 35.16 3.64 12.53
N ALA A 47 34.79 4.63 13.34
CA ALA A 47 33.43 5.15 13.36
C ALA A 47 32.99 5.55 11.93
N PRO A 48 31.82 5.08 11.45
CA PRO A 48 31.33 5.47 10.14
C PRO A 48 31.18 7.01 10.10
N PRO A 49 31.48 7.65 8.96
CA PRO A 49 31.37 9.09 8.83
C PRO A 49 29.95 9.54 9.21
N PRO A 50 29.80 10.68 9.89
CA PRO A 50 28.49 11.15 10.32
C PRO A 50 27.59 11.30 9.10
N VAL A 51 26.49 10.55 9.09
CA VAL A 51 25.43 10.71 8.11
C VAL A 51 24.95 12.15 8.18
N ARG A 52 25.21 12.94 7.14
CA ARG A 52 24.61 14.28 6.97
C ARG A 52 23.10 14.09 6.93
N ARG A 53 22.45 14.23 8.09
CA ARG A 53 21.00 14.36 8.16
C ARG A 53 20.67 15.72 7.56
N LEU A 54 20.07 15.72 6.36
CA LEU A 54 19.40 16.90 5.84
C LEU A 54 18.43 17.41 6.91
N PRO A 55 18.35 18.73 7.16
CA PRO A 55 17.43 19.26 8.16
C PRO A 55 15.99 18.84 7.82
N PRO A 56 15.19 18.37 8.78
CA PRO A 56 13.87 17.80 8.54
C PRO A 56 12.78 18.82 8.13
N ASN A 57 13.17 20.01 7.66
CA ASN A 57 12.27 21.16 7.51
C ASN A 57 12.39 21.87 6.15
N LEU A 58 12.08 21.18 5.05
CA LEU A 58 11.82 21.89 3.78
C LEU A 58 10.50 21.56 3.10
N LEU A 59 9.67 20.66 3.63
CA LEU A 59 8.33 20.48 3.11
C LEU A 59 7.38 20.13 4.27
N ARG A 60 6.73 21.16 4.85
CA ARG A 60 5.47 20.94 5.59
C ARG A 60 4.39 20.61 4.56
N VAL A 61 4.40 19.38 4.04
CA VAL A 61 3.39 18.84 3.10
C VAL A 61 2.04 18.60 3.80
N ASP A 62 2.01 18.64 5.13
CA ASP A 62 0.92 18.10 5.95
C ASP A 62 0.01 19.16 6.60
N THR A 63 0.03 20.43 6.17
CA THR A 63 -0.90 21.46 6.71
C THR A 63 -2.10 21.64 5.77
N PRO A 64 -3.36 21.47 6.25
CA PRO A 64 -4.55 21.74 5.45
C PRO A 64 -4.58 23.21 5.02
N PRO A 65 -5.17 23.54 3.85
CA PRO A 65 -5.31 24.93 3.41
C PRO A 65 -6.22 25.68 4.38
N ASP A 66 -5.77 26.84 4.88
CA ASP A 66 -6.63 27.82 5.55
C ASP A 66 -7.30 28.74 4.51
N GLU A 67 -8.29 29.52 4.94
CA GLU A 67 -9.02 30.47 4.08
C GLU A 67 -8.08 31.53 3.44
N GLU A 68 -6.92 31.82 4.06
CA GLU A 68 -5.89 32.69 3.48
C GLU A 68 -5.15 32.01 2.30
N ARG A 69 -5.04 30.68 2.29
CA ARG A 69 -4.49 29.87 1.19
C ARG A 69 -5.44 29.71 0.01
N GLU A 70 -6.75 29.85 0.22
CA GLU A 70 -7.76 29.79 -0.85
C GLU A 70 -7.81 31.10 -1.66
N VAL A 71 -7.67 32.26 -1.00
CA VAL A 71 -7.45 33.56 -1.69
C VAL A 71 -6.11 33.54 -2.44
N ALA A 72 -5.08 32.91 -1.86
CA ALA A 72 -3.83 32.69 -2.55
C ALA A 72 -4.00 31.77 -3.76
N PHE A 73 -4.89 30.78 -3.77
CA PHE A 73 -5.14 29.85 -4.90
C PHE A 73 -5.81 30.52 -6.11
N GLU A 74 -6.66 31.52 -5.88
CA GLU A 74 -7.25 32.34 -6.95
C GLU A 74 -6.28 33.42 -7.48
N GLN A 75 -5.28 33.82 -6.70
CA GLN A 75 -4.20 34.75 -7.07
C GLN A 75 -2.82 34.06 -7.28
N TYR A 76 -2.78 32.73 -7.35
CA TYR A 76 -1.52 31.95 -7.33
C TYR A 76 -0.93 31.82 -8.74
N ASP A 77 0.17 32.53 -9.01
CA ASP A 77 1.04 32.31 -10.18
C ASP A 77 2.27 31.46 -9.80
N GLY A 78 2.05 30.39 -9.02
CA GLY A 78 3.10 29.42 -8.69
C GLY A 78 4.02 29.83 -7.52
N GLY A 79 3.57 29.62 -6.27
CA GLY A 79 4.54 29.23 -5.24
C GLY A 79 5.26 27.94 -5.63
N PRO A 80 6.39 27.60 -4.97
CA PRO A 80 7.45 26.79 -5.55
C PRO A 80 6.85 25.55 -6.22
N PRO A 81 7.11 25.34 -7.53
CA PRO A 81 6.41 24.34 -8.31
C PRO A 81 6.57 23.01 -7.60
N ILE A 82 5.48 22.48 -7.05
CA ILE A 82 5.42 21.06 -6.79
C ILE A 82 5.44 20.48 -8.20
N ASN A 83 6.62 20.06 -8.66
CA ASN A 83 6.74 19.40 -9.94
C ASN A 83 6.02 18.06 -9.81
N PHE A 84 4.73 18.07 -10.13
CA PHE A 84 3.89 16.88 -10.07
C PHE A 84 4.25 15.88 -11.18
N GLY A 85 5.07 16.31 -12.13
CA GLY A 85 5.36 15.61 -13.37
C GLY A 85 4.35 15.97 -14.45
N GLU A 86 4.85 16.20 -15.67
CA GLU A 86 4.07 16.69 -16.81
C GLU A 86 2.87 15.78 -17.15
N ALA A 87 3.04 14.45 -17.06
CA ALA A 87 1.98 13.50 -17.37
C ALA A 87 0.85 13.53 -16.33
N PHE A 88 1.19 13.69 -15.05
CA PHE A 88 0.22 13.91 -13.99
C PHE A 88 -0.56 15.21 -14.20
N GLU A 89 0.15 16.33 -14.42
CA GLU A 89 -0.48 17.64 -14.61
C GLU A 89 -1.48 17.63 -15.75
N LYS A 90 -1.12 17.01 -16.88
CA LYS A 90 -2.03 16.85 -18.02
C LYS A 90 -3.33 16.14 -17.65
N LYS A 91 -3.25 15.05 -16.88
CA LYS A 91 -4.45 14.32 -16.43
C LYS A 91 -5.26 15.12 -15.41
N TRP A 92 -4.59 15.85 -14.51
CA TRP A 92 -5.23 16.72 -13.54
C TRP A 92 -6.03 17.84 -14.21
N TYR A 93 -5.45 18.52 -15.21
CA TYR A 93 -6.17 19.55 -15.97
C TYR A 93 -7.32 18.97 -16.80
N ALA A 94 -7.16 17.78 -17.37
CA ALA A 94 -8.26 17.10 -18.08
C ALA A 94 -9.42 16.75 -17.13
N ASP A 95 -9.13 16.33 -15.89
CA ASP A 95 -10.15 16.14 -14.87
C ASP A 95 -10.82 17.46 -14.47
N ARG A 96 -10.05 18.54 -14.31
CA ARG A 96 -10.59 19.87 -14.00
C ARG A 96 -11.50 20.41 -15.10
N GLU A 97 -11.12 20.25 -16.36
CA GLU A 97 -11.94 20.65 -17.51
C GLU A 97 -13.26 19.88 -17.54
N ARG A 98 -13.19 18.55 -17.36
CA ARG A 98 -14.36 17.67 -17.40
C ARG A 98 -15.32 17.86 -16.24
N LEU A 99 -14.80 18.06 -15.02
CA LEU A 99 -15.61 18.20 -13.80
C LEU A 99 -16.12 19.64 -13.60
N GLY A 100 -15.44 20.63 -14.18
CA GLY A 100 -15.58 22.02 -13.80
C GLY A 100 -14.83 22.35 -12.49
N LEU A 101 -14.55 23.64 -12.28
CA LEU A 101 -13.68 24.11 -11.20
C LEU A 101 -14.17 23.67 -9.81
N GLU A 102 -15.45 23.87 -9.50
CA GLU A 102 -15.96 23.63 -8.14
C GLU A 102 -15.97 22.15 -7.77
N ARG A 103 -16.43 21.27 -8.66
CA ARG A 103 -16.38 19.82 -8.39
C ARG A 103 -14.96 19.28 -8.35
N HIS A 104 -14.06 19.85 -9.15
CA HIS A 104 -12.65 19.53 -9.08
C HIS A 104 -12.03 19.96 -7.73
N LYS A 105 -12.38 21.14 -7.20
CA LYS A 105 -11.96 21.59 -5.85
C LYS A 105 -12.47 20.64 -4.76
N GLU A 106 -13.73 20.21 -4.83
CA GLU A 106 -14.32 19.25 -3.89
C GLU A 106 -13.56 17.91 -3.89
N MET A 107 -13.24 17.37 -5.07
CA MET A 107 -12.44 16.16 -5.21
C MET A 107 -11.05 16.31 -4.57
N GLU A 108 -10.36 17.41 -4.86
CA GLU A 108 -9.04 17.69 -4.29
C GLU A 108 -9.10 17.85 -2.77
N LYS A 109 -10.15 18.45 -2.22
CA LYS A 109 -10.37 18.56 -0.77
C LYS A 109 -10.44 17.18 -0.12
N LEU A 110 -11.16 16.23 -0.74
CA LEU A 110 -11.19 14.85 -0.26
C LEU A 110 -9.81 14.18 -0.35
N TRP A 111 -9.07 14.41 -1.43
CA TRP A 111 -7.72 13.86 -1.59
C TRP A 111 -6.78 14.35 -0.49
N TRP A 112 -6.71 15.67 -0.29
CA TRP A 112 -5.81 16.27 0.69
C TRP A 112 -6.18 15.89 2.12
N ALA A 113 -7.46 15.79 2.44
CA ALA A 113 -7.93 15.32 3.74
C ALA A 113 -7.73 13.80 3.94
N GLY A 114 -7.72 13.02 2.86
CA GLY A 114 -7.64 11.56 2.91
C GLY A 114 -6.23 10.98 2.84
N ARG A 115 -5.29 11.65 2.15
CA ARG A 115 -3.95 11.09 1.89
C ARG A 115 -3.09 10.92 3.15
N ARG A 116 -3.34 11.66 4.23
CA ARG A 116 -2.55 11.65 5.48
C ARG A 116 -3.42 12.09 6.68
N PRO A 117 -3.06 11.68 7.91
CA PRO A 117 -2.05 10.68 8.26
C PRO A 117 -2.50 9.26 7.90
N ARG A 118 -1.56 8.39 7.52
CA ARG A 118 -1.88 7.01 7.11
C ARG A 118 -2.40 6.17 8.26
N GLY A 119 -3.47 5.42 8.01
CA GLY A 119 -4.11 4.51 8.97
C GLY A 119 -5.15 5.17 9.88
N ASP A 120 -5.37 6.48 9.74
CA ASP A 120 -6.45 7.19 10.40
C ASP A 120 -7.81 6.86 9.74
N ALA A 121 -8.84 6.67 10.56
CA ALA A 121 -10.17 6.24 10.12
C ALA A 121 -10.91 7.34 9.33
N ALA A 122 -10.78 8.61 9.75
CA ALA A 122 -11.41 9.72 9.03
C ALA A 122 -10.72 9.93 7.68
N ALA A 123 -9.39 9.79 7.63
CA ALA A 123 -8.65 9.86 6.37
C ALA A 123 -9.05 8.74 5.39
N ILE A 124 -9.24 7.50 5.88
CA ILE A 124 -9.77 6.38 5.09
C ILE A 124 -11.15 6.74 4.51
N GLU A 125 -12.06 7.24 5.34
CA GLU A 125 -13.41 7.63 4.90
C GLU A 125 -13.37 8.67 3.78
N LYS A 126 -12.46 9.67 3.84
CA LYS A 126 -12.32 10.67 2.77
C LYS A 126 -11.85 10.06 1.45
N LEU A 127 -10.93 9.11 1.48
CA LEU A 127 -10.49 8.43 0.25
C LEU A 127 -11.58 7.52 -0.32
N GLU A 128 -12.34 6.82 0.54
CA GLU A 128 -13.50 6.03 0.11
C GLU A 128 -14.58 6.90 -0.51
N GLN A 129 -14.85 8.06 0.09
CA GLN A 129 -15.78 9.04 -0.46
C GLN A 129 -15.28 9.58 -1.81
N LEU A 130 -13.98 9.84 -1.97
CA LEU A 130 -13.40 10.26 -3.24
C LEU A 130 -13.62 9.21 -4.34
N LEU A 131 -13.33 7.94 -4.04
CA LEU A 131 -13.57 6.84 -4.97
C LEU A 131 -15.04 6.69 -5.36
N LYS A 132 -15.96 6.99 -4.44
CA LYS A 132 -17.40 6.90 -4.68
C LYS A 132 -17.90 8.05 -5.55
N ASP A 133 -17.52 9.28 -5.23
CA ASP A 133 -18.08 10.48 -5.86
C ASP A 133 -17.36 10.87 -7.15
N TYR A 134 -16.07 10.56 -7.27
CA TYR A 134 -15.22 10.91 -8.41
C TYR A 134 -14.54 9.68 -9.02
N PRO A 135 -15.29 8.60 -9.30
CA PRO A 135 -14.74 7.29 -9.62
C PRO A 135 -13.98 7.24 -10.94
N ASP A 136 -14.15 8.21 -11.83
CA ASP A 136 -13.58 8.21 -13.18
C ASP A 136 -12.54 9.33 -13.35
N THR A 137 -11.80 9.63 -12.30
CA THR A 137 -10.72 10.64 -12.29
C THR A 137 -9.36 9.98 -12.14
N ASN A 138 -8.30 10.66 -12.55
CA ASN A 138 -6.94 10.22 -12.27
C ASN A 138 -6.69 10.12 -10.76
N ARG A 139 -7.31 11.02 -9.99
CA ARG A 139 -7.21 11.03 -8.53
C ARG A 139 -7.82 9.79 -7.88
N ALA A 140 -8.85 9.19 -8.47
CA ALA A 140 -9.40 7.92 -8.00
C ALA A 140 -8.36 6.80 -8.00
N GLY A 141 -7.48 6.72 -9.02
CA GLY A 141 -6.39 5.76 -9.03
C GLY A 141 -5.42 5.94 -7.86
N CYS A 142 -5.07 7.19 -7.56
CA CYS A 142 -4.22 7.52 -6.41
C CYS A 142 -4.89 7.26 -5.07
N ALA A 143 -6.19 7.53 -4.96
CA ALA A 143 -6.97 7.22 -3.78
C ALA A 143 -7.04 5.70 -3.53
N ALA A 144 -7.26 4.88 -4.57
CA ALA A 144 -7.24 3.43 -4.45
C ALA A 144 -5.87 2.91 -3.98
N TYR A 145 -4.78 3.44 -4.56
CA TYR A 145 -3.43 3.09 -4.13
C TYR A 145 -3.13 3.49 -2.68
N GLU A 146 -3.43 4.74 -2.29
CA GLU A 146 -3.21 5.20 -0.91
C GLU A 146 -4.13 4.52 0.10
N LEU A 147 -5.36 4.13 -0.26
CA LEU A 147 -6.23 3.33 0.61
C LEU A 147 -5.56 2.02 1.03
N GLY A 148 -4.88 1.34 0.12
CA GLY A 148 -4.11 0.14 0.49
C GLY A 148 -3.00 0.46 1.50
N GLN A 149 -2.32 1.60 1.34
CA GLN A 149 -1.30 2.07 2.30
C GLN A 149 -1.91 2.44 3.66
N HIS A 150 -3.11 3.01 3.68
CA HIS A 150 -3.86 3.28 4.91
C HIS A 150 -4.26 1.99 5.60
N TYR A 151 -4.81 1.03 4.88
CA TYR A 151 -5.28 -0.23 5.46
C TYR A 151 -4.19 -1.03 6.15
N ILE A 152 -2.98 -1.12 5.58
CA ILE A 152 -1.84 -1.76 6.26
C ILE A 152 -1.46 -1.06 7.58
N ARG A 153 -1.71 0.25 7.70
CA ARG A 153 -1.42 1.04 8.90
C ARG A 153 -2.61 1.22 9.85
N ALA A 154 -3.80 0.78 9.48
CA ALA A 154 -5.02 0.94 10.28
C ALA A 154 -5.00 0.04 11.52
N ARG A 155 -4.46 0.58 12.63
CA ARG A 155 -4.20 -0.21 13.86
C ARG A 155 -5.45 -0.79 14.53
N SER A 156 -6.62 -0.25 14.21
CA SER A 156 -7.92 -0.72 14.66
C SER A 156 -8.34 -2.06 14.04
N LEU A 157 -7.72 -2.49 12.94
CA LEU A 157 -8.03 -3.74 12.25
C LEU A 157 -7.07 -4.87 12.66
N SER A 158 -7.53 -6.13 12.56
CA SER A 158 -6.67 -7.31 12.68
C SER A 158 -5.65 -7.36 11.53
N LEU A 159 -4.53 -8.08 11.69
CA LEU A 159 -3.52 -8.19 10.62
C LEU A 159 -4.12 -8.81 9.33
N GLU A 160 -4.99 -9.80 9.48
CA GLU A 160 -5.68 -10.44 8.35
C GLU A 160 -6.59 -9.45 7.63
N ASP A 161 -7.42 -8.70 8.35
CA ASP A 161 -8.31 -7.69 7.76
C ASP A 161 -7.53 -6.57 7.07
N ARG A 162 -6.42 -6.12 7.66
CA ARG A 162 -5.54 -5.13 7.03
C ARG A 162 -5.03 -5.62 5.69
N ARG A 163 -4.52 -6.84 5.63
CA ARG A 163 -4.00 -7.45 4.39
C ARG A 163 -5.11 -7.61 3.35
N LYS A 164 -6.26 -8.16 3.74
CA LYS A 164 -7.40 -8.37 2.84
C LYS A 164 -7.92 -7.05 2.24
N LYS A 165 -8.12 -6.02 3.07
CA LYS A 165 -8.59 -4.71 2.60
C LYS A 165 -7.54 -3.98 1.76
N ALA A 166 -6.26 -4.05 2.17
CA ALA A 166 -5.18 -3.46 1.39
C ALA A 166 -5.02 -4.12 0.03
N GLU A 167 -5.11 -5.46 -0.02
CA GLU A 167 -5.10 -6.22 -1.26
C GLU A 167 -6.23 -5.78 -2.20
N ALA A 168 -7.46 -5.71 -1.70
CA ALA A 168 -8.61 -5.28 -2.48
C ALA A 168 -8.43 -3.86 -3.06
N ALA A 169 -7.90 -2.93 -2.26
CA ALA A 169 -7.64 -1.56 -2.70
C ALA A 169 -6.54 -1.48 -3.77
N TRP A 170 -5.43 -2.21 -3.60
CA TRP A 170 -4.36 -2.23 -4.60
C TRP A 170 -4.74 -2.98 -5.88
N ARG A 171 -5.56 -4.04 -5.79
CA ARG A 171 -6.15 -4.67 -6.97
C ARG A 171 -7.09 -3.73 -7.71
N LEU A 172 -7.95 -3.00 -7.00
CA LEU A 172 -8.78 -1.96 -7.63
C LEU A 172 -7.93 -0.93 -8.38
N ALA A 173 -6.83 -0.48 -7.77
CA ALA A 173 -5.88 0.43 -8.38
C ALA A 173 -5.24 -0.15 -9.66
N MET A 174 -4.85 -1.43 -9.62
CA MET A 174 -4.24 -2.12 -10.77
C MET A 174 -5.21 -2.45 -11.89
N ASP A 175 -6.46 -2.78 -11.58
CA ASP A 175 -7.40 -3.33 -12.55
C ASP A 175 -8.24 -2.22 -13.17
N ARG A 176 -8.87 -1.38 -12.33
CA ARG A 176 -9.73 -0.28 -12.79
C ARG A 176 -8.94 0.96 -13.18
N TYR A 177 -7.89 1.26 -12.42
CA TYR A 177 -7.13 2.52 -12.53
C TYR A 177 -5.73 2.33 -13.08
N ARG A 178 -5.54 1.29 -13.91
CA ARG A 178 -4.23 0.85 -14.40
C ARG A 178 -3.42 1.95 -15.09
N ASP A 179 -4.11 2.81 -15.83
CA ASP A 179 -3.54 3.92 -16.61
C ASP A 179 -3.46 5.22 -15.80
N GLY A 180 -3.73 5.15 -14.50
CA GLY A 180 -3.63 6.25 -13.54
C GLY A 180 -2.19 6.53 -13.15
N ILE A 181 -1.92 7.80 -12.87
CA ILE A 181 -0.59 8.29 -12.49
C ILE A 181 -0.78 9.19 -11.26
N CYS A 182 0.07 9.05 -10.25
CA CYS A 182 0.09 9.90 -9.06
C CYS A 182 1.16 10.97 -9.15
N GLU A 183 1.26 11.79 -8.11
CA GLU A 183 2.27 12.84 -8.04
C GLU A 183 3.67 12.27 -8.35
N TYR A 184 4.48 13.08 -9.03
CA TYR A 184 5.82 12.73 -9.53
C TYR A 184 5.82 11.69 -10.64
N ASN A 185 4.74 11.64 -11.44
CA ASN A 185 4.53 10.66 -12.51
C ASN A 185 4.57 9.18 -12.05
N ALA A 186 4.31 8.90 -10.77
CA ALA A 186 4.35 7.53 -10.25
C ALA A 186 3.15 6.71 -10.79
N PRO A 187 3.36 5.61 -11.51
CA PRO A 187 2.26 4.84 -12.10
C PRO A 187 1.53 4.04 -11.02
N VAL A 188 0.20 4.13 -11.04
CA VAL A 188 -0.68 3.52 -10.03
C VAL A 188 -0.56 2.00 -10.04
N ALA A 189 -0.59 1.37 -11.21
CA ALA A 189 -0.50 -0.08 -11.34
C ALA A 189 0.85 -0.63 -10.84
N GLY A 190 1.96 -0.07 -11.32
CA GLY A 190 3.31 -0.49 -10.92
C GLY A 190 3.55 -0.33 -9.42
N SER A 191 3.15 0.83 -8.88
CA SER A 191 3.27 1.12 -7.44
C SER A 191 2.41 0.16 -6.58
N SER A 192 1.20 -0.16 -7.03
CA SER A 192 0.29 -1.08 -6.33
C SER A 192 0.82 -2.52 -6.35
N LYS A 193 1.41 -2.98 -7.45
CA LYS A 193 2.06 -4.30 -7.54
C LYS A 193 3.22 -4.42 -6.54
N LEU A 194 4.10 -3.41 -6.49
CA LEU A 194 5.20 -3.38 -5.52
C LEU A 194 4.67 -3.41 -4.07
N ALA A 195 3.60 -2.68 -3.78
CA ALA A 195 3.00 -2.66 -2.46
C ALA A 195 2.37 -4.01 -2.08
N LEU A 196 1.66 -4.67 -3.00
CA LEU A 196 1.11 -6.02 -2.82
C LEU A 196 2.20 -7.05 -2.50
N VAL A 197 3.29 -7.04 -3.28
CA VAL A 197 4.43 -7.93 -3.04
C VAL A 197 4.98 -7.71 -1.64
N ASN A 198 5.26 -6.46 -1.27
CA ASN A 198 5.94 -6.15 -0.03
C ASN A 198 5.10 -6.42 1.23
N TRP A 199 3.79 -6.14 1.18
CA TRP A 199 2.95 -6.12 2.38
C TRP A 199 2.00 -7.30 2.52
N VAL A 200 1.60 -7.91 1.41
CA VAL A 200 0.63 -9.01 1.39
C VAL A 200 1.36 -10.30 1.05
N TYR A 201 1.82 -10.44 -0.19
CA TYR A 201 2.16 -11.75 -0.72
C TYR A 201 3.52 -12.31 -0.29
N ARG A 202 4.51 -11.46 0.04
CA ARG A 202 5.84 -11.94 0.46
C ARG A 202 5.79 -13.01 1.55
N TYR A 203 4.81 -12.94 2.45
CA TYR A 203 4.69 -13.85 3.59
C TYR A 203 3.48 -14.80 3.52
N THR A 204 2.55 -14.58 2.59
CA THR A 204 1.32 -15.40 2.48
C THR A 204 1.27 -16.23 1.21
N ASP A 205 1.84 -15.74 0.11
CA ASP A 205 1.88 -16.42 -1.18
C ASP A 205 3.14 -16.00 -1.98
N PRO A 206 4.30 -16.64 -1.71
CA PRO A 206 5.54 -16.32 -2.40
C PRO A 206 5.49 -16.55 -3.91
N GLY A 207 4.64 -17.47 -4.39
CA GLY A 207 4.46 -17.73 -5.81
C GLY A 207 3.81 -16.55 -6.50
N LEU A 208 2.73 -16.03 -5.94
CA LEU A 208 2.07 -14.82 -6.44
C LEU A 208 2.98 -13.59 -6.33
N ALA A 209 3.73 -13.46 -5.23
CA ALA A 209 4.73 -12.40 -5.09
C ALA A 209 5.76 -12.42 -6.23
N ARG A 210 6.32 -13.60 -6.54
CA ARG A 210 7.27 -13.76 -7.66
C ARG A 210 6.64 -13.38 -8.99
N ASN A 211 5.43 -13.87 -9.29
CA ASN A 211 4.73 -13.57 -10.55
C ASN A 211 4.53 -12.06 -10.76
N LEU A 212 4.16 -11.32 -9.71
CA LEU A 212 4.01 -9.87 -9.80
C LEU A 212 5.34 -9.15 -10.01
N LEU A 213 6.42 -9.61 -9.39
CA LEU A 213 7.74 -9.03 -9.63
C LEU A 213 8.23 -9.30 -11.07
N GLU A 214 8.02 -10.49 -11.61
CA GLU A 214 8.36 -10.81 -13.00
C GLU A 214 7.56 -9.96 -13.99
N ASP A 215 6.28 -9.73 -13.69
CA ASP A 215 5.43 -8.84 -14.47
C ASP A 215 5.91 -7.37 -14.40
N LEU A 216 6.35 -6.89 -13.23
CA LEU A 216 6.97 -5.57 -13.09
C LEU A 216 8.24 -5.42 -13.93
N VAL A 217 9.12 -6.42 -13.93
CA VAL A 217 10.34 -6.41 -14.77
C VAL A 217 9.99 -6.34 -16.26
N LYS A 218 8.98 -7.11 -16.68
CA LYS A 218 8.60 -7.23 -18.09
C LYS A 218 7.84 -6.01 -18.62
N ASN A 219 6.88 -5.50 -17.85
CA ASN A 219 5.85 -4.60 -18.35
C ASN A 219 5.97 -3.16 -17.81
N HIS A 220 6.84 -2.91 -16.83
CA HIS A 220 6.97 -1.60 -16.16
C HIS A 220 8.42 -1.06 -16.22
N ALA A 221 9.15 -1.35 -17.30
CA ALA A 221 10.50 -0.83 -17.53
C ALA A 221 10.48 0.69 -17.80
N GLY A 222 11.42 1.43 -17.21
CA GLY A 222 11.51 2.89 -17.31
C GLY A 222 10.48 3.66 -16.46
N GLU A 223 9.50 2.99 -15.86
CA GLU A 223 8.60 3.58 -14.89
C GLU A 223 9.31 3.81 -13.54
N THR A 224 9.05 4.95 -12.91
CA THR A 224 9.64 5.31 -11.62
C THR A 224 8.60 5.44 -10.51
N ASP A 225 8.98 5.08 -9.29
CA ASP A 225 8.19 5.41 -8.10
C ASP A 225 8.25 6.91 -7.75
N HIS A 226 7.55 7.32 -6.69
CA HIS A 226 7.54 8.70 -6.18
C HIS A 226 8.91 9.23 -5.71
N LEU A 227 9.93 8.38 -5.60
CA LEU A 227 11.31 8.74 -5.26
C LEU A 227 12.22 8.76 -6.49
N GLY A 228 11.67 8.56 -7.70
CA GLY A 228 12.43 8.48 -8.94
C GLY A 228 13.18 7.16 -9.13
N GLN A 229 12.91 6.13 -8.33
CA GLN A 229 13.54 4.81 -8.48
C GLN A 229 12.80 4.00 -9.53
N GLU A 230 13.55 3.37 -10.45
CA GLU A 230 12.96 2.52 -11.49
C GLU A 230 12.30 1.28 -10.85
N ILE A 231 11.01 1.09 -11.13
CA ILE A 231 10.19 0.02 -10.56
C ILE A 231 10.70 -1.36 -10.98
N SER A 232 11.11 -1.51 -12.26
CA SER A 232 11.69 -2.75 -12.78
C SER A 232 12.96 -3.17 -12.01
N LYS A 233 13.82 -2.20 -11.65
CA LYS A 233 15.07 -2.43 -10.91
C LYS A 233 14.83 -2.79 -9.46
N ILE A 234 13.84 -2.17 -8.82
CA ILE A 234 13.37 -2.59 -7.50
C ILE A 234 12.87 -4.04 -7.58
N ALA A 235 12.12 -4.40 -8.62
CA ALA A 235 11.58 -5.74 -8.78
C ALA A 235 12.67 -6.79 -9.04
N GLU A 236 13.66 -6.52 -9.89
CA GLU A 236 14.84 -7.38 -10.11
C GLU A 236 15.58 -7.67 -8.80
N ARG A 237 15.81 -6.64 -7.98
CA ARG A 237 16.47 -6.78 -6.67
C ARG A 237 15.66 -7.70 -5.75
N LEU A 238 14.36 -7.46 -5.61
CA LEU A 238 13.49 -8.29 -4.77
C LEU A 238 13.43 -9.74 -5.25
N LEU A 239 13.39 -9.99 -6.57
CA LEU A 239 13.45 -11.33 -7.14
C LEU A 239 14.75 -12.05 -6.79
N SER A 240 15.87 -11.34 -6.78
CA SER A 240 17.18 -11.91 -6.43
C SER A 240 17.25 -12.34 -4.96
N GLU A 241 16.55 -11.63 -4.06
CA GLU A 241 16.47 -11.93 -2.62
C GLU A 241 15.49 -13.08 -2.30
N MET A 242 14.65 -13.49 -3.26
CA MET A 242 13.69 -14.60 -3.13
C MET A 242 14.23 -15.96 -3.59
N LYS A 243 15.51 -16.02 -4.02
CA LYS A 243 16.19 -17.26 -4.42
C LYS A 243 16.88 -17.89 -3.22
#